data_AF-A0A7V4HGU5-F1
#
_entry.id   AF-A0A7V4HGU5-F1
#
_cell.length_a   1.000
_cell.length_b   1.000
_cell.length_c   1.000
_cell.angle_alpha   90.00
_cell.angle_beta   90.00
_cell.angle_gamma   90.00
#
_symmetry.space_group_name_H-M   'P 1'
#
loop_
_entity.id
_entity.type
_entity.pdbx_description
1 polymer ?
#
loop_
_entity_poly.entity_id
_entity_poly.type
_entity_poly.pdbx_seq_one_letter_code
_entity_poly.pdbx_strand_id
1 'polypeptide(L)'
;MKYKPDWEDAMIRLSALWNGQPTDRPCIAVIAPSDRAPAASLESAPAPATPEERWLAPECVVPQAVATISSQWWGGEAAPSFLLMAGWVVSIGGKPRFDHGTIWFEQQKPDFDRPPPFRHDPQDNFVRRFEKLYVALADAAGWDDFMVGSPCLLPANDLISMHMGPENFLVALMDEPEWMLDAITTGAAELIRARRHFRTLVEKRHRFWYGNA
;
A
#
# COMPACT_ATOMS: atom_id res chain seq x y z
N MET A 1 14.39 -0.79 -15.35
CA MET A 1 14.15 -1.92 -14.42
C MET A 1 15.46 -2.67 -14.15
N LYS A 2 16.13 -2.33 -13.05
CA LYS A 2 17.50 -2.78 -12.74
C LYS A 2 17.61 -4.28 -12.45
N TYR A 3 16.61 -4.86 -11.78
CA TYR A 3 16.68 -6.24 -11.28
C TYR A 3 16.10 -7.29 -12.24
N LYS A 4 15.53 -6.86 -13.37
CA LYS A 4 14.89 -7.74 -14.35
C LYS A 4 15.33 -7.39 -15.78
N PRO A 5 16.31 -8.11 -16.35
CA PRO A 5 16.85 -7.80 -17.68
C PRO A 5 15.83 -7.91 -18.82
N ASP A 6 14.86 -8.82 -18.69
CA ASP A 6 13.78 -9.10 -19.63
C ASP A 6 12.48 -8.35 -19.29
N TRP A 7 12.59 -7.16 -18.69
CA TRP A 7 11.42 -6.42 -18.19
C TRP A 7 10.43 -6.04 -19.29
N GLU A 8 10.90 -5.60 -20.44
CA GLU A 8 10.02 -5.17 -21.55
C GLU A 8 9.15 -6.33 -22.06
N ASP A 9 9.77 -7.49 -22.25
CA ASP A 9 9.11 -8.73 -22.63
C ASP A 9 8.08 -9.19 -21.59
N ALA A 10 8.40 -9.05 -20.30
CA ALA A 10 7.46 -9.36 -19.23
C ALA A 10 6.28 -8.39 -19.20
N MET A 11 6.51 -7.08 -19.41
CA MET A 11 5.44 -6.08 -19.48
C MET A 11 4.48 -6.36 -20.63
N ILE A 12 4.99 -6.73 -21.80
CA ILE A 12 4.16 -7.07 -22.97
C ILE A 12 3.24 -8.26 -22.65
N ARG A 13 3.79 -9.33 -22.06
CA ARG A 13 3.03 -10.52 -21.68
C ARG A 13 2.01 -10.24 -20.58
N LEU A 14 2.39 -9.51 -19.53
CA LEU A 14 1.47 -9.10 -18.48
C LEU A 14 0.34 -8.22 -19.04
N SER A 15 0.66 -7.29 -19.94
CA SER A 15 -0.35 -6.45 -20.59
C SER A 15 -1.30 -7.28 -21.45
N ALA A 16 -0.78 -8.27 -22.20
CA ALA A 16 -1.61 -9.19 -22.98
C ALA A 16 -2.53 -10.01 -22.06
N LEU A 17 -2.01 -10.59 -20.97
CA LEU A 17 -2.78 -11.32 -19.97
C LEU A 17 -3.93 -10.47 -19.41
N TRP A 18 -3.65 -9.26 -18.92
CA TRP A 18 -4.65 -8.38 -18.32
C TRP A 18 -5.72 -7.91 -19.32
N ASN A 19 -5.39 -7.85 -20.61
CA ASN A 19 -6.34 -7.51 -21.69
C ASN A 19 -7.01 -8.75 -22.32
N GLY A 20 -6.86 -9.94 -21.72
CA GLY A 20 -7.44 -11.18 -22.23
C GLY A 20 -6.91 -11.60 -23.61
N GLN A 21 -5.73 -11.12 -23.99
CA GLN A 21 -5.08 -11.46 -25.26
C GLN A 21 -4.26 -12.74 -25.13
N PRO A 22 -4.14 -13.55 -26.21
CA PRO A 22 -3.31 -14.74 -26.19
C PRO A 22 -1.84 -14.39 -25.93
N THR A 23 -1.17 -15.27 -25.21
CA THR A 23 0.29 -15.23 -24.96
C THR A 23 0.94 -16.49 -25.53
N ASP A 24 2.25 -16.45 -25.74
CA ASP A 24 3.04 -17.57 -26.24
C ASP A 24 3.16 -18.72 -25.22
N ARG A 25 2.98 -18.40 -23.93
CA ARG A 25 2.97 -19.32 -22.79
C ARG A 25 2.23 -18.71 -21.60
N PRO A 26 1.76 -19.51 -20.63
CA PRO A 26 1.22 -18.97 -19.38
C PRO A 26 2.21 -18.02 -18.70
N CYS A 27 1.72 -16.88 -18.23
CA CYS A 27 2.49 -15.98 -17.38
C CYS A 27 2.68 -16.61 -16.00
N ILE A 28 3.90 -16.66 -15.50
CA ILE A 28 4.23 -17.18 -14.16
C ILE A 28 5.09 -16.17 -13.41
N ALA A 29 4.83 -15.98 -12.12
CA ALA A 29 5.70 -15.18 -11.25
C ALA A 29 6.53 -16.11 -10.38
N VAL A 30 7.86 -16.09 -10.57
CA VAL A 30 8.80 -16.87 -9.76
C VAL A 30 9.77 -15.93 -9.07
N ILE A 31 9.85 -16.03 -7.75
CA ILE A 31 10.79 -15.28 -6.92
C ILE A 31 11.70 -16.30 -6.23
N ALA A 32 13.01 -16.14 -6.40
CA ALA A 32 14.01 -16.98 -5.74
C ALA A 32 15.16 -16.10 -5.21
N PRO A 33 16.02 -16.58 -4.31
CA PRO A 33 17.25 -15.88 -3.97
C PRO A 33 18.13 -15.64 -5.20
N SER A 34 18.80 -14.49 -5.26
CA SER A 34 19.78 -14.16 -6.31
C SER A 34 21.20 -14.22 -5.78
N ASP A 35 22.13 -14.67 -6.62
CA ASP A 35 23.57 -14.60 -6.34
C ASP A 35 24.13 -13.16 -6.46
N ARG A 36 23.32 -12.19 -6.92
CA ARG A 36 23.76 -10.81 -7.22
C ARG A 36 23.98 -9.94 -5.98
N ALA A 37 23.27 -10.20 -4.89
CA ALA A 37 23.41 -9.42 -3.67
C ALA A 37 23.76 -10.35 -2.51
N PRO A 38 24.86 -10.07 -1.77
CA PRO A 38 25.20 -10.86 -0.60
C PRO A 38 24.10 -10.70 0.47
N ALA A 39 23.80 -11.78 1.19
CA ALA A 39 22.83 -11.80 2.30
C ALA A 39 23.08 -10.70 3.36
N ALA A 40 24.32 -10.21 3.46
CA ALA A 40 24.75 -9.12 4.32
C ALA A 40 24.00 -7.79 4.13
N SER A 41 23.31 -7.56 2.99
CA SER A 41 22.53 -6.33 2.79
C SER A 41 21.30 -6.25 3.71
N LEU A 42 20.69 -7.39 4.05
CA LEU A 42 19.57 -7.47 5.01
C LEU A 42 20.01 -7.23 6.46
N GLU A 43 21.22 -7.67 6.82
CA GLU A 43 21.75 -7.58 8.19
C GLU A 43 22.13 -6.15 8.61
N SER A 44 22.36 -5.27 7.63
CA SER A 44 22.76 -3.87 7.87
C SER A 44 21.59 -2.92 8.15
N ALA A 45 20.34 -3.34 7.90
CA ALA A 45 19.18 -2.49 8.11
C ALA A 45 18.91 -2.32 9.61
N PRO A 46 18.67 -1.09 10.10
CA PRO A 46 18.26 -0.87 11.48
C PRO A 46 17.02 -1.71 11.82
N ALA A 47 17.09 -2.44 12.94
CA ALA A 47 15.93 -3.14 13.45
C ALA A 47 14.96 -2.13 14.10
N PRO A 48 13.66 -2.21 13.83
CA PRO A 48 12.68 -1.32 14.46
C PRO A 48 12.61 -1.63 15.96
N ALA A 49 12.67 -0.61 16.81
CA ALA A 49 12.55 -0.76 18.26
C ALA A 49 11.09 -0.90 18.71
N THR A 50 10.14 -0.40 17.91
CA THR A 50 8.70 -0.48 18.20
C THR A 50 7.90 -1.05 17.03
N PRO A 51 6.70 -1.60 17.27
CA PRO A 51 5.79 -1.99 16.19
C PRO A 51 5.51 -0.86 15.21
N GLU A 52 5.34 0.36 15.71
CA GLU A 52 5.06 1.53 14.87
C GLU A 52 6.22 1.86 13.93
N GLU A 53 7.47 1.81 14.41
CA GLU A 53 8.66 2.00 13.57
C GLU A 53 8.75 0.94 12.47
N ARG A 54 8.42 -0.32 12.77
CA ARG A 54 8.39 -1.40 11.76
C ARG A 54 7.51 -1.05 10.56
N TRP A 55 6.43 -0.29 10.76
CA TRP A 55 5.51 0.08 9.70
C TRP A 55 5.79 1.45 9.09
N LEU A 56 6.22 2.43 9.89
CA LEU A 56 6.22 3.83 9.51
C LEU A 56 7.58 4.52 9.50
N ALA A 57 8.65 3.89 10.00
CA ALA A 57 9.98 4.50 10.05
C ALA A 57 10.74 4.29 8.71
N PRO A 58 10.98 5.35 7.90
CA PRO A 58 11.69 5.20 6.62
C PRO A 58 13.08 4.58 6.77
N GLU A 59 13.79 4.93 7.84
CA GLU A 59 15.12 4.42 8.18
C GLU A 59 15.17 2.91 8.46
N CYS A 60 14.04 2.30 8.82
CA CYS A 60 13.92 0.85 9.00
C CYS A 60 13.36 0.20 7.73
N VAL A 61 12.24 0.74 7.22
CA VAL A 61 11.45 0.10 6.15
C VAL A 61 12.15 0.16 4.79
N VAL A 62 12.73 1.31 4.43
CA VAL A 62 13.31 1.50 3.09
C VAL A 62 14.55 0.62 2.87
N PRO A 63 15.52 0.53 3.80
CA PRO A 63 16.65 -0.39 3.64
C PRO A 63 16.21 -1.85 3.52
N GLN A 64 15.23 -2.28 4.31
CA GLN A 64 14.67 -3.64 4.23
C GLN A 64 14.00 -3.89 2.87
N ALA A 65 13.25 -2.92 2.34
CA ALA A 65 12.65 -3.00 1.02
C ALA A 65 13.70 -3.17 -0.07
N VAL A 66 14.72 -2.31 -0.09
CA VAL A 66 15.82 -2.36 -1.08
C VAL A 66 16.60 -3.67 -0.97
N ALA A 67 16.89 -4.14 0.25
CA ALA A 67 17.60 -5.39 0.48
C ALA A 67 16.78 -6.59 0.00
N THR A 68 15.47 -6.60 0.26
CA THR A 68 14.54 -7.63 -0.24
C THR A 68 14.53 -7.66 -1.77
N ILE A 69 14.39 -6.49 -2.41
CA ILE A 69 14.33 -6.42 -3.88
C ILE A 69 15.64 -6.86 -4.54
N SER A 70 16.77 -6.40 -4.00
CA SER A 70 18.10 -6.64 -4.59
C SER A 70 18.62 -8.07 -4.38
N SER A 71 18.14 -8.77 -3.34
CA SER A 71 18.50 -10.16 -3.04
C SER A 71 17.66 -11.21 -3.77
N GLN A 72 16.71 -10.78 -4.61
CA GLN A 72 15.80 -11.66 -5.32
C GLN A 72 16.10 -11.75 -6.81
N TRP A 73 15.94 -12.96 -7.35
CA TRP A 73 15.82 -13.25 -8.77
C TRP A 73 14.34 -13.24 -9.15
N TRP A 74 14.03 -12.54 -10.24
CA TRP A 74 12.67 -12.24 -10.70
C TRP A 74 12.37 -12.98 -12.01
N GLY A 75 11.99 -14.25 -11.89
CA GLY A 75 11.75 -15.17 -13.00
C GLY A 75 10.35 -15.09 -13.60
N GLY A 76 10.25 -15.47 -14.88
CA GLY A 76 9.01 -15.36 -15.65
C GLY A 76 8.56 -13.91 -15.77
N GLU A 77 7.32 -13.62 -15.40
CA GLU A 77 6.69 -12.30 -15.41
C GLU A 77 6.67 -11.66 -14.02
N ALA A 78 7.41 -12.20 -13.04
CA ALA A 78 7.55 -11.57 -11.73
C ALA A 78 8.13 -10.16 -11.87
N ALA A 79 7.46 -9.16 -11.31
CA ALA A 79 7.90 -7.78 -11.35
C ALA A 79 8.66 -7.42 -10.05
N PRO A 80 9.90 -6.88 -10.14
CA PRO A 80 10.60 -6.35 -8.97
C PRO A 80 9.78 -5.19 -8.39
N SER A 81 9.03 -5.45 -7.32
CA SER A 81 8.06 -4.49 -6.79
C SER A 81 7.95 -4.59 -5.28
N PHE A 82 7.79 -3.44 -4.62
CA PHE A 82 7.58 -3.37 -3.18
C PHE A 82 6.30 -2.59 -2.86
N LEU A 83 5.42 -3.18 -2.05
CA LEU A 83 4.14 -2.60 -1.66
C LEU A 83 4.15 -2.27 -0.17
N LEU A 84 3.97 -0.99 0.16
CA LEU A 84 3.86 -0.54 1.55
C LEU A 84 2.46 -0.83 2.09
N MET A 85 2.34 -1.90 2.87
CA MET A 85 1.12 -2.23 3.64
C MET A 85 0.74 -1.17 4.68
N ALA A 86 1.69 -0.31 5.07
CA ALA A 86 1.45 0.77 6.02
C ALA A 86 0.45 1.84 5.52
N GLY A 87 0.02 1.80 4.26
CA GLY A 87 -0.99 2.71 3.72
C GLY A 87 -2.34 2.67 4.44
N TRP A 88 -2.60 1.64 5.25
CA TRP A 88 -3.82 1.50 6.06
C TRP A 88 -3.98 2.62 7.07
N VAL A 89 -2.89 3.26 7.49
CA VAL A 89 -2.96 4.40 8.42
C VAL A 89 -3.63 5.63 7.82
N VAL A 90 -3.83 5.66 6.50
CA VAL A 90 -4.70 6.63 5.82
C VAL A 90 -6.16 6.16 5.99
N SER A 91 -6.66 6.37 7.20
CA SER A 91 -7.80 5.61 7.76
C SER A 91 -9.14 6.35 7.74
N ILE A 92 -9.25 7.52 7.09
CA ILE A 92 -10.47 8.35 7.09
C ILE A 92 -11.08 8.58 8.49
N GLY A 93 -10.26 8.90 9.50
CA GLY A 93 -10.69 9.25 10.85
C GLY A 93 -10.54 8.15 11.91
N GLY A 94 -10.03 6.97 11.53
CA GLY A 94 -9.67 5.92 12.49
C GLY A 94 -8.31 6.16 13.14
N LYS A 95 -8.15 5.71 14.39
CA LYS A 95 -6.86 5.78 15.11
C LYS A 95 -6.13 4.44 15.02
N PRO A 96 -5.00 4.35 14.30
CA PRO A 96 -4.28 3.08 14.17
C PRO A 96 -3.60 2.68 15.48
N ARG A 97 -3.47 1.37 15.69
CA ARG A 97 -2.69 0.73 16.75
C ARG A 97 -1.78 -0.31 16.11
N PHE A 98 -0.50 -0.29 16.45
CA PHE A 98 0.51 -1.08 15.77
C PHE A 98 0.85 -2.35 16.54
N ASP A 99 0.88 -3.47 15.83
CA ASP A 99 1.46 -4.73 16.27
C ASP A 99 2.56 -5.17 15.29
N HIS A 100 3.44 -6.09 15.69
CA HIS A 100 4.48 -6.60 14.79
C HIS A 100 3.91 -7.38 13.59
N GLY A 101 2.71 -7.96 13.70
CA GLY A 101 2.06 -8.69 12.62
C GLY A 101 1.14 -7.84 11.74
N THR A 102 0.50 -6.82 12.30
CA THR A 102 -0.52 -6.03 11.58
C THR A 102 -0.75 -4.63 12.17
N ILE A 103 -1.60 -3.84 11.50
CA ILE A 103 -2.12 -2.54 11.98
C ILE A 103 -3.60 -2.71 12.32
N TRP A 104 -3.95 -2.46 13.57
CA TRP A 104 -5.31 -2.46 14.11
C TRP A 104 -5.86 -1.04 14.19
N PHE A 105 -7.14 -0.89 14.55
CA PHE A 105 -7.77 0.41 14.77
C PHE A 105 -8.54 0.43 16.10
N GLU A 106 -8.56 1.59 16.75
CA GLU A 106 -9.46 1.82 17.88
C GLU A 106 -10.90 1.82 17.39
N GLN A 107 -11.73 0.98 18.02
CA GLN A 107 -13.15 0.90 17.70
C GLN A 107 -13.93 2.03 18.40
N GLN A 108 -14.89 2.59 17.67
CA GLN A 108 -15.79 3.63 18.15
C GLN A 108 -17.21 3.34 17.64
N LYS A 109 -18.19 3.53 18.52
CA LYS A 109 -19.60 3.47 18.13
C LYS A 109 -19.98 4.83 17.48
N PRO A 110 -20.50 4.84 16.24
CA PRO A 110 -20.93 6.08 15.61
C PRO A 110 -22.20 6.63 16.28
N ASP A 111 -22.35 7.95 16.16
CA ASP A 111 -23.57 8.68 16.51
C ASP A 111 -24.41 8.83 15.22
N PHE A 112 -25.45 8.01 15.07
CA PHE A 112 -26.27 7.97 13.86
C PHE A 112 -27.17 9.20 13.68
N ASP A 113 -27.40 9.98 14.75
CA ASP A 113 -28.10 11.27 14.69
C ASP A 113 -27.24 12.38 14.08
N ARG A 114 -25.96 12.10 13.80
CA ARG A 114 -25.01 13.04 13.18
C ARG A 114 -24.50 12.52 11.85
N PRO A 115 -24.08 13.41 10.94
CA PRO A 115 -23.43 12.98 9.71
C PRO A 115 -22.18 12.11 9.97
N PRO A 116 -21.89 11.13 9.11
CA PRO A 116 -20.75 10.24 9.28
C PRO A 116 -19.42 11.01 9.28
N PRO A 117 -18.52 10.80 10.26
CA PRO A 117 -17.33 11.62 10.45
C PRO A 117 -16.15 11.21 9.54
N PHE A 118 -16.30 10.17 8.72
CA PHE A 118 -15.17 9.55 8.02
C PHE A 118 -14.65 10.43 6.88
N ARG A 119 -13.53 11.12 7.11
CA ARG A 119 -12.92 12.07 6.15
C ARG A 119 -11.41 11.91 6.11
N HIS A 120 -10.82 12.14 4.94
CA HIS A 120 -9.36 12.16 4.83
C HIS A 120 -8.82 13.48 5.39
N ASP A 121 -7.93 13.40 6.37
CA ASP A 121 -7.21 14.56 6.89
C ASP A 121 -5.73 14.50 6.44
N PRO A 122 -5.28 15.36 5.51
CA PRO A 122 -3.87 15.42 5.11
C PRO A 122 -2.95 15.97 6.22
N GLN A 123 -3.52 16.56 7.28
CA GLN A 123 -2.78 17.07 8.42
C GLN A 123 -2.59 16.02 9.52
N ASP A 124 -3.29 14.89 9.44
CA ASP A 124 -3.17 13.81 10.42
C ASP A 124 -1.72 13.32 10.53
N ASN A 125 -1.29 13.04 11.77
CA ASN A 125 0.08 12.66 12.07
C ASN A 125 0.50 11.37 11.32
N PHE A 126 -0.36 10.36 11.26
CA PHE A 126 -0.04 9.10 10.60
C PHE A 126 -0.06 9.23 9.08
N VAL A 127 -1.00 10.01 8.54
CA VAL A 127 -1.01 10.34 7.09
C VAL A 127 0.30 11.01 6.68
N ARG A 128 0.76 12.03 7.43
CA ARG A 128 2.03 12.73 7.16
C ARG A 128 3.26 11.83 7.29
N ARG A 129 3.24 10.87 8.21
CA ARG A 129 4.35 9.92 8.38
C ARG A 129 4.38 8.90 7.26
N PHE A 130 3.22 8.38 6.86
CA PHE A 130 3.12 7.50 5.71
C PHE A 130 3.54 8.21 4.42
N GLU A 131 3.19 9.49 4.23
CA GLU A 131 3.68 10.32 3.13
C GLU A 131 5.22 10.37 3.07
N LYS A 132 5.88 10.66 4.20
CA LYS A 132 7.35 10.66 4.26
C LYS A 132 7.94 9.31 3.89
N LEU A 133 7.37 8.22 4.40
CA LEU A 133 7.79 6.86 4.05
C LEU A 133 7.58 6.54 2.56
N TYR A 134 6.43 6.91 2.01
CA TYR A 134 6.08 6.65 0.62
C TYR A 134 7.03 7.36 -0.34
N VAL A 135 7.33 8.64 -0.06
CA VAL A 135 8.32 9.41 -0.84
C VAL A 135 9.72 8.83 -0.69
N ALA A 136 10.14 8.47 0.53
CA ALA A 136 11.46 7.88 0.76
C ALA A 136 11.65 6.55 0.01
N LEU A 137 10.61 5.70 -0.05
CA LEU A 137 10.67 4.47 -0.85
C LEU A 137 10.74 4.78 -2.35
N ALA A 138 9.97 5.74 -2.84
CA ALA A 138 10.02 6.17 -4.24
C ALA A 138 11.39 6.71 -4.64
N ASP A 139 12.01 7.53 -3.78
CA ASP A 139 13.36 8.04 -4.01
C ASP A 139 14.40 6.91 -4.02
N ALA A 140 14.28 5.92 -3.11
CA ALA A 140 15.16 4.75 -3.08
C ALA A 140 14.96 3.80 -4.27
N ALA A 141 13.77 3.79 -4.87
CA ALA A 141 13.48 3.06 -6.10
C ALA A 141 14.03 3.74 -7.36
N GLY A 142 14.58 4.96 -7.23
CA GLY A 142 15.04 5.77 -8.35
C GLY A 142 13.94 6.01 -9.37
N TRP A 143 14.32 6.37 -10.60
CA TRP A 143 13.34 6.56 -11.67
C TRP A 143 12.64 5.24 -12.05
N ASP A 144 13.38 4.13 -12.13
CA ASP A 144 12.86 2.83 -12.53
C ASP A 144 13.73 1.61 -12.10
N ASP A 145 14.44 1.68 -10.97
CA ASP A 145 15.26 0.55 -10.50
C ASP A 145 14.37 -0.66 -10.14
N PHE A 146 13.28 -0.41 -9.41
CA PHE A 146 12.20 -1.36 -9.09
C PHE A 146 10.86 -0.62 -8.94
N MET A 147 9.74 -1.32 -9.05
CA MET A 147 8.41 -0.70 -8.96
C MET A 147 8.03 -0.38 -7.52
N VAL A 148 7.45 0.80 -7.30
CA VAL A 148 6.75 1.11 -6.05
C VAL A 148 5.26 0.89 -6.23
N GLY A 149 4.67 0.07 -5.36
CA GLY A 149 3.24 -0.17 -5.36
C GLY A 149 2.43 1.11 -5.10
N SER A 150 1.23 1.18 -5.67
CA SER A 150 0.23 2.18 -5.27
C SER A 150 0.07 2.13 -3.75
N PRO A 151 -0.10 3.28 -3.08
CA PRO A 151 -0.19 3.25 -1.64
C PRO A 151 -1.40 2.39 -1.27
N CYS A 152 -1.16 1.43 -0.37
CA CYS A 152 -2.13 0.41 -0.02
C CYS A 152 -3.21 1.02 0.88
N LEU A 153 -4.04 1.92 0.35
CA LEU A 153 -5.20 2.42 1.08
C LEU A 153 -6.28 1.35 1.03
N LEU A 154 -6.92 1.09 2.17
CA LEU A 154 -8.07 0.20 2.25
C LEU A 154 -9.32 0.90 1.67
N PRO A 155 -10.29 0.15 1.12
CA PRO A 155 -11.61 0.65 0.76
C PRO A 155 -12.35 1.26 1.97
N ALA A 156 -13.30 2.16 1.71
CA ALA A 156 -14.05 2.84 2.76
C ALA A 156 -14.85 1.87 3.63
N ASN A 157 -15.54 0.90 3.02
CA ASN A 157 -16.32 -0.10 3.75
C ASN A 157 -15.44 -0.95 4.68
N ASP A 158 -14.21 -1.29 4.26
CA ASP A 158 -13.26 -2.05 5.08
C ASP A 158 -12.81 -1.22 6.28
N LEU A 159 -12.42 0.05 6.06
CA LEU A 159 -12.01 0.97 7.12
C LEU A 159 -13.14 1.24 8.11
N ILE A 160 -14.34 1.55 7.63
CA ILE A 160 -15.50 1.82 8.47
C ILE A 160 -15.85 0.58 9.30
N SER A 161 -15.80 -0.61 8.71
CA SER A 161 -15.98 -1.88 9.44
C SER A 161 -14.93 -2.07 10.55
N MET A 162 -13.66 -1.75 10.28
CA MET A 162 -12.60 -1.81 11.30
C MET A 162 -12.80 -0.78 12.41
N HIS A 163 -13.30 0.42 12.09
CA HIS A 163 -13.55 1.49 13.07
C HIS A 163 -14.79 1.22 13.92
N MET A 164 -15.82 0.58 13.39
CA MET A 164 -17.05 0.28 14.13
C MET A 164 -16.97 -1.05 14.87
N GLY A 165 -16.10 -1.95 14.40
CA GLY A 165 -16.20 -3.37 14.65
C GLY A 165 -17.17 -4.04 13.67
N PRO A 166 -16.84 -5.26 13.18
CA PRO A 166 -17.58 -5.88 12.08
C PRO A 166 -19.04 -6.18 12.42
N GLU A 167 -19.34 -6.55 13.67
CA GLU A 167 -20.72 -6.80 14.11
C GLU A 167 -21.58 -5.53 14.03
N ASN A 168 -21.11 -4.43 14.63
CA ASN A 168 -21.81 -3.15 14.59
C ASN A 168 -21.97 -2.63 13.15
N PHE A 169 -20.95 -2.83 12.31
CA PHE A 169 -21.01 -2.47 10.90
C PHE A 169 -22.11 -3.22 10.16
N LEU A 170 -22.17 -4.55 10.33
CA LEU A 170 -23.19 -5.39 9.68
C LEU A 170 -24.60 -5.07 10.18
N VAL A 171 -24.78 -4.84 11.47
CA VAL A 171 -26.08 -4.42 12.04
C VAL A 171 -26.48 -3.04 11.50
N ALA A 172 -25.56 -2.08 11.48
CA ALA A 172 -25.83 -0.73 10.96
C ALA A 172 -26.17 -0.71 9.47
N LEU A 173 -25.63 -1.63 8.66
CA LEU A 173 -26.03 -1.75 7.25
C LEU A 173 -27.52 -2.07 7.08
N MET A 174 -28.14 -2.75 8.07
CA MET A 174 -29.56 -3.09 8.05
C MET A 174 -30.41 -2.01 8.73
N ASP A 175 -29.97 -1.56 9.91
CA ASP A 175 -30.77 -0.67 10.76
C ASP A 175 -30.65 0.81 10.34
N GLU A 176 -29.49 1.21 9.79
CA GLU A 176 -29.16 2.59 9.43
C GLU A 176 -28.67 2.71 7.96
N PRO A 177 -29.42 2.20 6.97
CA PRO A 177 -28.93 2.00 5.60
C PRO A 177 -28.59 3.32 4.88
N GLU A 178 -29.35 4.40 5.12
CA GLU A 178 -29.09 5.70 4.53
C GLU A 178 -27.80 6.33 5.08
N TRP A 179 -27.60 6.24 6.40
CA TRP A 179 -26.38 6.72 7.05
C TRP A 179 -25.15 5.95 6.55
N MET A 180 -25.27 4.62 6.45
CA MET A 180 -24.18 3.78 5.96
C MET A 180 -23.86 4.02 4.49
N LEU A 181 -24.87 4.29 3.66
CA LEU A 181 -24.67 4.68 2.26
C LEU A 181 -23.86 5.98 2.17
N ASP A 182 -24.24 7.02 2.92
CA ASP A 182 -23.49 8.27 2.97
C ASP A 182 -22.05 8.04 3.48
N ALA A 183 -21.89 7.28 4.57
CA ALA A 183 -20.59 6.97 5.15
C ALA A 183 -19.64 6.30 4.14
N ILE A 184 -20.11 5.26 3.45
CA ILE A 184 -19.31 4.49 2.49
C ILE A 184 -19.01 5.31 1.24
N THR A 185 -20.00 6.00 0.69
CA THR A 185 -19.82 6.77 -0.56
C THR A 185 -18.96 8.00 -0.34
N THR A 186 -19.18 8.73 0.75
CA THR A 186 -18.34 9.87 1.13
C THR A 186 -16.93 9.40 1.49
N GLY A 187 -16.78 8.34 2.28
CA GLY A 187 -15.47 7.76 2.59
C GLY A 187 -14.71 7.32 1.33
N ALA A 188 -15.40 6.72 0.34
CA ALA A 188 -14.79 6.31 -0.92
C ALA A 188 -14.31 7.51 -1.73
N ALA A 189 -15.09 8.59 -1.80
CA ALA A 189 -14.68 9.84 -2.45
C ALA A 189 -13.44 10.45 -1.79
N GLU A 190 -13.38 10.43 -0.46
CA GLU A 190 -12.23 10.93 0.31
C GLU A 190 -10.97 10.08 0.09
N LEU A 191 -11.10 8.75 0.01
CA LEU A 191 -9.99 7.87 -0.32
C LEU A 191 -9.51 8.05 -1.76
N ILE A 192 -10.40 8.35 -2.72
CA ILE A 192 -9.99 8.72 -4.08
C ILE A 192 -9.16 10.01 -4.06
N ARG A 193 -9.54 11.02 -3.26
CA ARG A 193 -8.73 12.24 -3.07
C ARG A 193 -7.37 11.90 -2.48
N ALA A 194 -7.32 11.07 -1.44
CA ALA A 194 -6.06 10.64 -0.82
C ALA A 194 -5.16 9.90 -1.83
N ARG A 195 -5.71 8.96 -2.63
CA ARG A 195 -4.95 8.25 -3.68
C ARG A 195 -4.37 9.21 -4.72
N ARG A 196 -5.12 10.24 -5.12
CA ARG A 196 -4.61 11.27 -6.05
C ARG A 196 -3.49 12.07 -5.42
N HIS A 197 -3.62 12.46 -4.15
CA HIS A 197 -2.54 13.14 -3.40
C HIS A 197 -1.25 12.30 -3.38
N PHE A 198 -1.31 11.04 -2.97
CA PHE A 198 -0.11 10.22 -2.97
C PHE A 198 0.48 9.96 -4.36
N ARG A 199 -0.37 9.88 -5.40
CA ARG A 199 0.08 9.76 -6.79
C ARG A 199 0.92 10.99 -7.21
N THR A 200 0.43 12.20 -6.96
CA THR A 200 1.13 13.44 -7.36
C THR A 200 2.46 13.62 -6.62
N LEU A 201 2.59 13.04 -5.42
CA LEU A 201 3.86 13.03 -4.70
C LEU A 201 4.95 12.21 -5.38
N VAL A 202 4.62 11.14 -6.13
CA VAL A 202 5.64 10.23 -6.67
C VAL A 202 5.74 10.22 -8.19
N GLU A 203 4.73 10.73 -8.91
CA GLU A 203 4.69 10.69 -10.39
C GLU A 203 5.87 11.38 -11.09
N LYS A 204 6.51 12.36 -10.43
CA LYS A 204 7.72 13.05 -10.95
C LYS A 204 9.03 12.43 -10.46
N ARG A 205 8.96 11.52 -9.49
CA ARG A 205 10.12 10.86 -8.86
C ARG A 205 10.33 9.47 -9.41
N HIS A 206 9.26 8.80 -9.79
CA HIS A 206 9.26 7.39 -10.15
C HIS A 206 8.34 7.12 -11.36
N ARG A 207 8.87 6.43 -12.37
CA ARG A 207 8.21 6.19 -13.67
C ARG A 207 7.06 5.20 -13.59
N PHE A 208 7.16 4.20 -12.71
CA PHE A 208 6.28 3.05 -12.71
C PHE A 208 5.37 3.05 -11.49
N TRP A 209 4.06 3.05 -11.72
CA TRP A 209 3.09 2.98 -10.64
C TRP A 209 2.14 1.82 -10.86
N TYR A 210 2.29 0.77 -10.05
CA TYR A 210 1.38 -0.37 -10.06
C TYR A 210 0.17 -0.06 -9.18
N GLY A 211 -0.96 0.30 -9.80
CA GLY A 211 -2.26 0.34 -9.12
C GLY A 211 -3.12 1.56 -9.46
N ASN A 212 -4.26 1.27 -10.10
CA ASN A 212 -5.43 2.09 -10.38
C ASN A 212 -5.43 2.88 -11.71
N ALA A 213 -5.81 2.16 -12.78
CA ALA A 213 -6.98 2.60 -13.53
C ALA A 213 -8.22 2.47 -12.61
#